data_AF-A0A345HBQ4-F1
#
_entry.id   AF-A0A345HBQ4-F1
#
_cell.length_a   1.000
_cell.length_b   1.000
_cell.length_c   1.000
_cell.angle_alpha   90.00
_cell.angle_beta   90.00
_cell.angle_gamma   90.00
#
_symmetry.space_group_name_H-M   'P 1'
#
loop_
_entity.id
_entity.type
_entity.pdbx_description
1 polymer ?
#
loop_
_entity_poly.entity_id
_entity_poly.type
_entity_poly.pdbx_seq_one_letter_code
_entity_poly.pdbx_strand_id
1 'polypeptide(L)'
;MKKIFLFLLGVISLTSCSNDIQESVTYDDTSIITNSVNQEQLMLKSASVDSVLKQLYIDMINSQSYIDYDTARVAFYDKLGYDIPDSEMDLGNKMLGWIQSNITQTGFLNYQEAVDKHEDVVALGIAAIQANYSFYKYLAGAAPNVLAPILDELQPIPTLCSGCVKTYNNCVGIANSEYGAAMQQASQSFINGGGSYDVGNYLEYHRTIEKAYYSRDRSVKMCAMHFKSCCEAA
;
A
#
# COMPACT_ATOMS: atom_id res chain seq x y z
N MET A 1 51.61 24.04 40.62
CA MET A 1 50.15 23.89 40.52
C MET A 1 49.69 24.90 39.48
N LYS A 2 49.04 24.62 38.35
CA LYS A 2 48.21 23.51 37.84
C LYS A 2 48.50 23.34 36.34
N LYS A 3 48.30 22.12 35.83
CA LYS A 3 48.45 21.71 34.43
C LYS A 3 47.27 22.26 33.63
N ILE A 4 47.50 22.88 32.47
CA ILE A 4 46.44 23.18 31.49
C ILE A 4 46.66 22.22 30.32
N PHE A 5 45.79 21.21 30.26
CA PHE A 5 45.64 20.27 29.17
C PHE A 5 44.99 20.99 27.98
N LEU A 6 45.71 21.09 26.86
CA LEU A 6 45.14 21.38 25.56
C LEU A 6 44.57 20.06 25.02
N PHE A 7 43.24 19.94 24.93
CA PHE A 7 42.60 18.80 24.28
C PHE A 7 42.01 19.25 22.94
N LEU A 8 42.50 18.59 21.88
CA LEU A 8 41.95 18.58 20.53
C LEU A 8 40.44 18.33 20.54
N LEU A 9 39.68 19.15 19.80
CA LEU A 9 38.47 18.69 19.15
C LEU A 9 38.62 18.91 17.65
N GLY A 10 38.82 17.80 16.94
CA GLY A 10 38.73 17.73 15.50
C GLY A 10 37.27 17.79 15.07
N VAL A 11 36.94 18.76 14.24
CA VAL A 11 35.70 18.79 13.48
C VAL A 11 36.05 18.30 12.08
N ILE A 12 35.81 17.01 11.84
CA ILE A 12 35.74 16.44 10.50
C ILE A 12 34.27 16.14 10.26
N SER A 13 33.58 17.04 9.57
CA SER A 13 32.26 16.78 9.01
C SER A 13 32.44 16.47 7.53
N LEU A 14 32.57 15.18 7.21
CA LEU A 14 32.44 14.66 5.85
C LEU A 14 30.95 14.55 5.55
N THR A 15 30.40 15.53 4.84
CA THR A 15 29.12 15.38 4.14
C THR A 15 29.37 14.59 2.85
N SER A 16 29.26 13.27 2.93
CA SER A 16 29.11 12.43 1.73
C SER A 16 27.62 12.29 1.45
N CYS A 17 27.11 13.11 0.53
CA CYS A 17 25.86 12.84 -0.14
C CYS A 17 26.14 11.70 -1.12
N SER A 18 25.78 10.46 -0.76
CA SER A 18 25.59 9.40 -1.75
C SER A 18 24.35 9.80 -2.54
N ASN A 19 24.56 10.22 -3.79
CA ASN A 19 23.48 10.27 -4.76
C ASN A 19 23.18 8.83 -5.15
N ASP A 20 22.27 8.18 -4.43
CA ASP A 20 21.64 6.97 -4.93
C ASP A 20 20.79 7.38 -6.13
N ILE A 21 21.27 6.96 -7.30
CA ILE A 21 20.55 7.08 -8.56
C ILE A 21 19.30 6.21 -8.42
N GLN A 22 18.20 6.85 -8.08
CA GLN A 22 16.86 6.28 -8.16
C GLN A 22 16.61 5.97 -9.64
N GLU A 23 16.58 4.69 -10.01
CA GLU A 23 15.96 4.27 -11.27
C GLU A 23 14.48 4.63 -11.18
N SER A 24 14.14 5.81 -11.68
CA SER A 24 12.76 6.16 -11.97
C SER A 24 12.25 5.21 -13.04
N VAL A 25 11.27 4.37 -12.70
CA VAL A 25 10.49 3.66 -13.71
C VAL A 25 9.78 4.71 -14.55
N THR A 26 10.31 4.96 -15.75
CA THR A 26 9.71 5.89 -16.71
C THR A 26 8.56 5.13 -17.36
N TYR A 27 7.32 5.54 -17.08
CA TYR A 27 6.16 5.00 -17.77
C TYR A 27 6.17 5.54 -19.20
N ASP A 28 6.58 4.70 -20.13
CA ASP A 28 6.53 4.99 -21.56
C ASP A 28 5.07 4.82 -22.04
N ASP A 29 4.38 5.94 -22.25
CA ASP A 29 2.99 6.03 -22.73
C ASP A 29 2.85 5.67 -24.23
N THR A 30 3.71 4.76 -24.70
CA THR A 30 3.84 4.42 -26.12
C THR A 30 3.81 2.92 -26.35
N SER A 31 2.67 2.28 -26.05
CA SER A 31 2.37 0.94 -26.59
C SER A 31 0.89 0.75 -26.97
N ILE A 32 0.35 1.66 -27.78
CA ILE A 32 -0.72 1.29 -28.72
C ILE A 32 -0.05 0.65 -29.93
N ILE A 33 0.16 -0.66 -29.90
CA ILE A 33 0.31 -1.48 -31.11
C ILE A 33 -0.72 -2.61 -31.07
N THR A 34 -1.74 -2.37 -31.86
CA THR A 34 -2.73 -3.27 -32.46
C THR A 34 -2.19 -4.68 -32.71
N ASN A 35 -2.71 -5.67 -31.98
CA ASN A 35 -2.86 -7.03 -32.49
C ASN A 35 -4.21 -7.59 -32.05
N SER A 36 -5.10 -7.62 -33.03
CA SER A 36 -6.46 -8.17 -33.01
C SER A 36 -6.44 -9.67 -32.65
N VAL A 37 -6.87 -10.01 -31.44
CA VAL A 37 -7.41 -11.33 -31.09
C VAL A 37 -8.60 -11.15 -30.15
N ASN A 38 -9.81 -11.22 -30.72
CA ASN A 38 -11.10 -11.52 -30.07
C ASN A 38 -11.33 -10.99 -28.65
N GLN A 39 -11.51 -9.67 -28.56
CA GLN A 39 -11.89 -8.92 -27.36
C GLN A 39 -13.41 -8.73 -27.24
N GLU A 40 -14.22 -9.68 -27.74
CA GLU A 40 -15.70 -9.54 -27.78
C GLU A 40 -16.45 -10.26 -26.64
N GLN A 41 -15.76 -10.92 -25.69
CA GLN A 41 -16.43 -11.62 -24.58
C GLN A 41 -16.06 -11.14 -23.16
N LEU A 42 -15.40 -10.00 -23.03
CA LEU A 42 -15.15 -9.34 -21.73
C LEU A 42 -15.58 -7.87 -21.68
N MET A 43 -16.22 -7.37 -22.74
CA MET A 43 -16.63 -5.97 -22.88
C MET A 43 -18.09 -5.78 -22.46
N LEU A 44 -18.36 -5.90 -21.17
CA LEU A 44 -19.58 -5.37 -20.56
C LEU A 44 -19.27 -4.83 -19.16
N LYS A 45 -18.60 -3.67 -19.15
CA LYS A 45 -18.74 -2.55 -18.21
C LYS A 45 -17.42 -1.78 -18.13
N SER A 46 -17.37 -0.61 -18.74
CA SER A 46 -16.76 0.52 -18.04
C SER A 46 -17.47 1.80 -18.47
N ALA A 47 -18.08 2.46 -17.51
CA ALA A 47 -18.08 3.92 -17.56
C ALA A 47 -16.62 4.33 -17.80
N SER A 48 -16.36 5.29 -18.68
CA SER A 48 -15.01 5.80 -18.92
C SER A 48 -14.31 5.97 -17.58
N VAL A 49 -13.16 5.32 -17.39
CA VAL A 49 -12.37 5.42 -16.16
C VAL A 49 -12.21 6.91 -15.84
N ASP A 50 -12.54 7.29 -14.61
CA ASP A 50 -12.46 8.68 -14.17
C ASP A 50 -11.00 9.14 -14.26
N SER A 51 -10.70 9.94 -15.29
CA SER A 51 -9.34 10.35 -15.63
C SER A 51 -8.72 11.23 -14.55
N VAL A 52 -9.53 12.01 -13.83
CA VAL A 52 -9.05 12.86 -12.74
C VAL A 52 -8.68 11.99 -11.54
N LEU A 53 -9.55 11.06 -11.15
CA LEU A 53 -9.25 10.14 -10.06
C LEU A 53 -8.02 9.28 -10.39
N LYS A 54 -7.90 8.81 -11.63
CA LYS A 54 -6.75 8.03 -12.09
C LYS A 54 -5.45 8.83 -11.95
N GLN A 55 -5.42 10.08 -12.42
CA GLN A 55 -4.22 10.90 -12.30
C GLN A 55 -3.86 11.16 -10.83
N LEU A 56 -4.85 11.48 -9.98
CA LEU A 56 -4.62 11.68 -8.54
C LEU A 56 -4.10 10.42 -7.85
N TYR A 57 -4.57 9.23 -8.26
CA TYR A 57 -4.05 7.96 -7.75
C TYR A 57 -2.60 7.74 -8.17
N ILE A 58 -2.28 7.98 -9.46
CA ILE A 58 -0.91 7.87 -9.99
C ILE A 58 0.04 8.84 -9.28
N ASP A 59 -0.38 10.10 -9.11
CA ASP A 59 0.40 11.12 -8.41
C ASP A 59 0.65 10.71 -6.95
N MET A 60 -0.36 10.15 -6.28
CA MET A 60 -0.23 9.65 -4.91
C MET A 60 0.79 8.51 -4.83
N ILE A 61 0.64 7.44 -5.62
CA ILE A 61 1.52 6.27 -5.51
C ILE A 61 2.98 6.57 -5.91
N ASN A 62 3.19 7.61 -6.71
CA ASN A 62 4.52 8.09 -7.10
C ASN A 62 5.07 9.19 -6.17
N SER A 63 4.30 9.65 -5.18
CA SER A 63 4.77 10.65 -4.22
C SER A 63 5.77 10.02 -3.24
N GLN A 64 6.80 10.76 -2.86
CA GLN A 64 7.82 10.26 -1.92
C GLN A 64 7.22 9.84 -0.58
N SER A 65 6.25 10.61 -0.06
CA SER A 65 5.58 10.29 1.20
C SER A 65 4.83 8.96 1.14
N TYR A 66 4.21 8.64 0.00
CA TYR A 66 3.58 7.33 -0.21
C TYR A 66 4.62 6.23 -0.34
N ILE A 67 5.69 6.44 -1.09
CA ILE A 67 6.76 5.45 -1.27
C ILE A 67 7.41 5.08 0.06
N ASP A 68 7.71 6.07 0.91
CA ASP A 68 8.28 5.86 2.24
C ASP A 68 7.32 5.04 3.13
N TYR A 69 6.05 5.43 3.14
CA TYR A 69 4.98 4.72 3.84
C TYR A 69 4.81 3.28 3.34
N ASP A 70 4.68 3.07 2.03
CA ASP A 70 4.48 1.75 1.43
C ASP A 70 5.66 0.82 1.70
N THR A 71 6.90 1.36 1.64
CA THR A 71 8.11 0.63 1.99
C THR A 71 8.11 0.18 3.45
N ALA A 72 7.78 1.07 4.39
CA ALA A 72 7.69 0.73 5.81
C ALA A 72 6.57 -0.29 6.08
N ARG A 73 5.40 -0.10 5.46
CA ARG A 73 4.22 -0.97 5.59
C ARG A 73 4.53 -2.39 5.10
N VAL A 74 5.07 -2.53 3.89
CA VAL A 74 5.45 -3.82 3.30
C VAL A 74 6.48 -4.52 4.18
N ALA A 75 7.51 -3.80 4.63
CA ALA A 75 8.54 -4.37 5.50
C ALA A 75 7.98 -4.84 6.86
N PHE A 76 6.97 -4.13 7.40
CA PHE A 76 6.27 -4.54 8.62
C PHE A 76 5.42 -5.79 8.39
N TYR A 77 4.62 -5.84 7.32
CA TYR A 77 3.75 -6.99 7.01
C TYR A 77 4.52 -8.24 6.60
N ASP A 78 5.67 -8.10 5.94
CA ASP A 78 6.56 -9.23 5.67
C ASP A 78 7.09 -9.87 6.95
N LYS A 79 7.35 -9.07 8.00
CA LYS A 79 7.71 -9.57 9.33
C LYS A 79 6.51 -10.11 10.11
N LEU A 80 5.34 -9.51 9.96
CA LEU A 80 4.13 -9.99 10.62
C LEU A 80 3.72 -11.38 10.12
N GLY A 81 3.89 -11.64 8.83
CA GLY A 81 3.46 -12.88 8.19
C GLY A 81 1.96 -12.92 7.90
N TYR A 82 1.44 -14.10 7.59
CA TYR A 82 0.05 -14.31 7.12
C TYR A 82 -0.82 -15.13 8.07
N ASP A 83 -0.25 -15.58 9.19
CA ASP A 83 -0.92 -16.42 10.19
C ASP A 83 -1.72 -15.60 11.21
N ILE A 84 -1.55 -14.28 11.23
CA ILE A 84 -2.33 -13.40 12.08
C ILE A 84 -3.82 -13.48 11.69
N PRO A 85 -4.74 -13.74 12.64
CA PRO A 85 -6.17 -13.73 12.37
C PRO A 85 -6.68 -12.33 12.01
N ASP A 86 -7.67 -12.26 11.11
CA ASP A 86 -8.27 -10.98 10.71
C ASP A 86 -8.83 -10.18 11.90
N SER A 87 -9.32 -10.86 12.94
CA SER A 87 -9.83 -10.25 14.17
C SER A 87 -8.78 -9.50 15.00
N GLU A 88 -7.50 -9.79 14.78
CA GLU A 88 -6.37 -9.14 15.45
C GLU A 88 -5.86 -7.92 14.66
N MET A 89 -6.16 -7.84 13.36
CA MET A 89 -5.75 -6.74 12.48
C MET A 89 -6.61 -5.49 12.63
N ASP A 90 -7.74 -5.57 13.33
CA ASP A 90 -8.70 -4.46 13.47
C ASP A 90 -8.13 -3.25 14.21
N LEU A 91 -7.20 -3.47 15.15
CA LEU A 91 -6.66 -2.42 16.01
C LEU A 91 -5.17 -2.67 16.25
N GLY A 92 -4.35 -1.61 16.15
CA GLY A 92 -2.89 -1.73 16.34
C GLY A 92 -2.50 -2.36 17.69
N ASN A 93 -3.26 -2.13 18.76
CA ASN A 93 -2.99 -2.77 20.05
C ASN A 93 -3.33 -4.27 20.08
N LYS A 94 -4.36 -4.72 19.35
CA LYS A 94 -4.67 -6.15 19.20
C LYS A 94 -3.59 -6.84 18.39
N MET A 95 -3.21 -6.25 17.26
CA MET A 95 -2.14 -6.76 16.41
C MET A 95 -0.82 -6.87 17.19
N LEU A 96 -0.42 -5.82 17.91
CA LEU A 96 0.76 -5.85 18.77
C LEU A 96 0.63 -6.88 19.91
N GLY A 97 -0.54 -7.01 20.54
CA GLY A 97 -0.80 -8.05 21.54
C GLY A 97 -0.68 -9.48 20.99
N TRP A 98 -1.16 -9.71 19.77
CA TRP A 98 -0.98 -10.96 19.06
C TRP A 98 0.50 -11.23 18.75
N ILE A 99 1.24 -10.22 18.25
CA ILE A 99 2.69 -10.31 18.00
C ILE A 99 3.43 -10.66 19.30
N GLN A 100 3.09 -10.02 20.41
CA GLN A 100 3.70 -10.32 21.71
C GLN A 100 3.51 -11.78 22.11
N SER A 101 2.32 -12.33 21.87
CA SER A 101 1.95 -13.70 22.23
C SER A 101 2.50 -14.74 21.24
N ASN A 102 2.81 -14.33 20.01
CA ASN A 102 3.20 -15.21 18.90
C ASN A 102 4.52 -14.79 18.25
N ILE A 103 5.42 -14.14 19.00
CA ILE A 103 6.64 -13.53 18.45
C ILE A 103 7.47 -14.53 17.63
N THR A 104 7.49 -15.80 18.03
CA THR A 104 8.21 -16.89 17.35
C THR A 104 7.61 -17.31 16.01
N GLN A 105 6.37 -16.91 15.72
CA GLN A 105 5.70 -17.10 14.42
C GLN A 105 5.91 -15.89 13.51
N THR A 106 6.48 -14.81 14.03
CA THR A 106 6.78 -13.59 13.27
C THR A 106 8.27 -13.53 12.91
N GLY A 107 8.61 -12.62 11.99
CA GLY A 107 9.98 -12.23 11.66
C GLY A 107 10.55 -11.09 12.51
N PHE A 108 9.86 -10.68 13.59
CA PHE A 108 10.38 -9.68 14.54
C PHE A 108 11.35 -10.32 15.54
N LEU A 109 12.45 -9.64 15.84
CA LEU A 109 13.47 -10.09 16.80
C LEU A 109 12.93 -10.08 18.23
N ASN A 110 12.09 -9.10 18.54
CA ASN A 110 11.45 -8.93 19.83
C ASN A 110 10.22 -8.02 19.69
N TYR A 111 9.43 -7.94 20.76
CA TYR A 111 8.22 -7.11 20.79
C TYR A 111 8.52 -5.62 20.57
N GLN A 112 9.64 -5.09 21.07
CA GLN A 112 9.97 -3.67 20.92
C GLN A 112 10.24 -3.31 19.45
N GLU A 113 10.93 -4.16 18.69
CA GLU A 113 11.11 -3.95 17.24
C GLU A 113 9.76 -3.86 16.52
N ALA A 114 8.79 -4.69 16.90
CA ALA A 114 7.45 -4.65 16.33
C ALA A 114 6.72 -3.34 16.65
N VAL A 115 6.82 -2.86 17.90
CA VAL A 115 6.27 -1.57 18.32
C VAL A 115 6.91 -0.43 17.52
N ASP A 116 8.24 -0.35 17.48
CA ASP A 116 8.96 0.72 16.80
C ASP A 116 8.62 0.78 15.31
N LYS A 117 8.58 -0.37 14.64
CA LYS A 117 8.21 -0.45 13.22
C LYS A 117 6.75 -0.10 12.97
N HIS A 118 5.85 -0.52 13.85
CA HIS A 118 4.44 -0.17 13.73
C HIS A 118 4.21 1.34 13.94
N GLU A 119 4.88 1.95 14.92
CA GLU A 119 4.82 3.40 15.14
C GLU A 119 5.34 4.19 13.93
N ASP A 120 6.41 3.70 13.29
CA ASP A 120 6.96 4.28 12.06
C ASP A 120 5.95 4.19 10.89
N VAL A 121 5.33 3.02 10.68
CA VAL A 121 4.24 2.85 9.69
C VAL A 121 3.11 3.85 9.94
N VAL A 122 2.66 3.99 11.19
CA VAL A 122 1.59 4.94 11.55
C VAL A 122 1.99 6.38 11.27
N ALA A 123 3.20 6.78 11.65
CA ALA A 123 3.68 8.14 11.43
C ALA A 123 3.80 8.47 9.94
N LEU A 124 4.41 7.57 9.15
CA LEU A 124 4.56 7.73 7.71
C LEU A 124 3.22 7.69 6.99
N GLY A 125 2.29 6.82 7.40
CA GLY A 125 0.96 6.73 6.80
C GLY A 125 0.14 7.99 7.02
N ILE A 126 0.20 8.59 8.22
CA ILE A 126 -0.43 9.91 8.47
C ILE A 126 0.17 10.98 7.55
N ALA A 127 1.50 11.01 7.41
CA ALA A 127 2.19 11.97 6.54
C ALA A 127 1.82 11.77 5.05
N ALA A 128 1.74 10.53 4.59
CA ALA A 128 1.32 10.17 3.23
C ALA A 128 -0.12 10.62 2.94
N ILE A 129 -1.03 10.41 3.89
CA ILE A 129 -2.43 10.85 3.77
C ILE A 129 -2.51 12.38 3.67
N GLN A 130 -1.75 13.10 4.50
CA GLN A 130 -1.73 14.57 4.50
C GLN A 130 -1.18 15.13 3.18
N ALA A 131 -0.06 14.58 2.70
CA ALA A 131 0.57 15.00 1.45
C ALA A 131 -0.33 14.75 0.23
N ASN A 132 -1.13 13.68 0.26
CA ASN A 132 -1.98 13.25 -0.86
C ASN A 132 -3.47 13.48 -0.59
N TYR A 133 -3.80 14.48 0.22
CA TYR A 133 -5.17 14.75 0.65
C TYR A 133 -6.14 14.99 -0.53
N SER A 134 -5.67 15.56 -1.64
CA SER A 134 -6.48 15.80 -2.85
C SER A 134 -7.07 14.50 -3.41
N PHE A 135 -6.30 13.42 -3.46
CA PHE A 135 -6.77 12.09 -3.90
C PHE A 135 -7.91 11.60 -3.00
N TYR A 136 -7.68 11.54 -1.68
CA TYR A 136 -8.67 11.04 -0.73
C TYR A 136 -9.95 11.88 -0.70
N LYS A 137 -9.80 13.21 -0.78
CA LYS A 137 -10.95 14.12 -0.87
C LYS A 137 -11.75 13.90 -2.14
N TYR A 138 -11.09 13.68 -3.28
CA TYR A 138 -11.77 13.36 -4.54
C TYR A 138 -12.52 12.04 -4.43
N LEU A 139 -11.85 10.99 -3.95
CA LEU A 139 -12.42 9.65 -3.79
C LEU A 139 -13.67 9.65 -2.90
N ALA A 140 -13.69 10.46 -1.83
CA ALA A 140 -14.85 10.61 -0.96
C ALA A 140 -16.11 11.06 -1.71
N GLY A 141 -15.96 11.98 -2.67
CA GLY A 141 -17.07 12.53 -3.46
C GLY A 141 -17.42 11.75 -4.73
N ALA A 142 -16.63 10.72 -5.07
CA ALA A 142 -16.83 9.96 -6.29
C ALA A 142 -17.97 8.93 -6.17
N ALA A 143 -18.40 8.36 -7.29
CA ALA A 143 -19.38 7.27 -7.31
C ALA A 143 -18.82 5.98 -6.67
N PRO A 144 -19.64 5.06 -6.17
CA PRO A 144 -19.16 3.81 -5.57
C PRO A 144 -18.25 3.00 -6.51
N ASN A 145 -17.17 2.43 -5.97
CA ASN A 145 -16.29 1.47 -6.64
C ASN A 145 -15.55 1.98 -7.90
N VAL A 146 -15.42 3.31 -8.05
CA VAL A 146 -14.69 3.91 -9.18
C VAL A 146 -13.18 3.66 -9.16
N LEU A 147 -12.62 3.28 -8.01
CA LEU A 147 -11.18 3.02 -7.86
C LEU A 147 -10.78 1.66 -8.42
N ALA A 148 -11.67 0.65 -8.34
CA ALA A 148 -11.39 -0.71 -8.81
C ALA A 148 -10.88 -0.79 -10.26
N PRO A 149 -11.55 -0.19 -11.26
CA PRO A 149 -11.05 -0.25 -12.64
C PRO A 149 -9.70 0.44 -12.84
N ILE A 150 -9.34 1.43 -12.02
CA ILE A 150 -8.01 2.06 -12.04
C ILE A 150 -6.95 1.08 -11.53
N LEU A 151 -7.26 0.36 -10.45
CA LEU A 151 -6.36 -0.63 -9.87
C LEU A 151 -6.15 -1.82 -10.80
N ASP A 152 -7.22 -2.29 -11.45
CA ASP A 152 -7.17 -3.39 -12.41
C ASP A 152 -6.30 -3.02 -13.64
N GLU A 153 -6.34 -1.76 -14.08
CA GLU A 153 -5.51 -1.28 -15.19
C GLU A 153 -4.02 -1.22 -14.81
N LEU A 154 -3.69 -0.82 -13.58
CA LEU A 154 -2.31 -0.64 -13.12
C LEU A 154 -1.65 -1.93 -12.62
N GLN A 155 -2.42 -3.02 -12.49
CA GLN A 155 -1.91 -4.27 -11.97
C GLN A 155 -1.14 -5.06 -13.05
N PRO A 156 0.06 -5.58 -12.75
CA PRO A 156 0.76 -6.46 -13.68
C PRO A 156 -0.08 -7.71 -13.98
N ILE A 157 -0.27 -8.01 -15.26
CA ILE A 157 -1.01 -9.18 -15.73
C ILE A 157 -0.02 -10.33 -15.96
N PRO A 158 -0.17 -11.48 -15.30
CA PRO A 158 0.63 -12.66 -15.61
C PRO A 158 0.42 -13.10 -17.05
N THR A 159 1.51 -13.34 -17.78
CA THR A 159 1.49 -13.75 -19.18
C THR A 159 1.60 -15.26 -19.38
N LEU A 160 1.99 -16.00 -18.34
CA LEU A 160 2.12 -17.46 -18.36
C LEU A 160 0.78 -18.15 -18.06
N CYS A 161 0.65 -19.41 -18.47
CA CYS A 161 -0.49 -20.27 -18.13
C CYS A 161 -1.86 -19.65 -18.44
N SER A 162 -2.15 -19.37 -19.71
CA SER A 162 -3.37 -18.66 -20.14
C SER A 162 -4.68 -19.25 -19.57
N GLY A 163 -4.74 -20.55 -19.31
CA GLY A 163 -5.87 -21.22 -18.65
C GLY A 163 -6.13 -20.78 -17.21
N CYS A 164 -5.10 -20.29 -16.51
CA CYS A 164 -5.15 -19.84 -15.12
C CYS A 164 -5.33 -18.32 -14.98
N VAL A 165 -4.96 -17.54 -16.02
CA VAL A 165 -4.98 -16.08 -16.02
C VAL A 165 -6.38 -15.52 -15.72
N LYS A 166 -7.44 -16.12 -16.29
CA LYS A 166 -8.82 -15.67 -16.04
C LYS A 166 -9.19 -15.77 -14.56
N THR A 167 -8.84 -16.88 -13.91
CA THR A 167 -9.12 -17.10 -12.49
C THR A 167 -8.32 -16.15 -11.61
N TYR A 168 -7.05 -15.93 -11.94
CA TYR A 168 -6.20 -14.96 -11.25
C TYR A 168 -6.78 -13.54 -11.35
N ASN A 169 -7.08 -13.07 -12.56
CA ASN A 169 -7.64 -11.73 -12.80
C ASN A 169 -8.98 -11.54 -12.08
N ASN A 170 -9.85 -12.55 -12.04
CA ASN A 170 -11.11 -12.47 -11.30
C ASN A 170 -10.88 -12.38 -9.78
N CYS A 171 -9.95 -13.17 -9.24
CA CYS A 171 -9.58 -13.14 -7.82
C CYS A 171 -9.03 -11.77 -7.42
N VAL A 172 -8.12 -11.24 -8.24
CA VAL A 172 -7.53 -9.91 -8.07
C VAL A 172 -8.59 -8.80 -8.18
N GLY A 173 -9.48 -8.86 -9.17
CA GLY A 173 -10.52 -7.84 -9.36
C GLY A 173 -11.48 -7.76 -8.17
N ILE A 174 -11.78 -8.88 -7.52
CA ILE A 174 -12.55 -8.90 -6.25
C ILE A 174 -11.76 -8.16 -5.16
N ALA A 175 -10.49 -8.49 -4.96
CA ALA A 175 -9.64 -7.83 -3.97
C ALA A 175 -9.52 -6.30 -4.21
N ASN A 176 -9.35 -5.89 -5.47
CA ASN A 176 -9.29 -4.49 -5.87
C ASN A 176 -10.64 -3.77 -5.64
N SER A 177 -11.76 -4.44 -5.88
CA SER A 177 -13.09 -3.89 -5.62
C SER A 177 -13.37 -3.70 -4.13
N GLU A 178 -13.04 -4.68 -3.29
CA GLU A 178 -13.20 -4.59 -1.84
C GLU A 178 -12.32 -3.49 -1.25
N TYR A 179 -11.06 -3.42 -1.68
CA TYR A 179 -10.15 -2.33 -1.32
C TYR A 179 -10.69 -0.96 -1.77
N GLY A 180 -11.14 -0.85 -3.03
CA GLY A 180 -11.69 0.39 -3.56
C GLY A 180 -12.90 0.89 -2.76
N ALA A 181 -13.80 -0.01 -2.40
CA ALA A 181 -14.96 0.30 -1.56
C ALA A 181 -14.53 0.73 -0.14
N ALA A 182 -13.60 0.01 0.49
CA ALA A 182 -13.12 0.32 1.83
C ALA A 182 -12.41 1.68 1.88
N MET A 183 -11.54 1.97 0.89
CA MET A 183 -10.85 3.26 0.78
C MET A 183 -11.84 4.41 0.61
N GLN A 184 -12.84 4.24 -0.26
CA GLN A 184 -13.87 5.25 -0.47
C GLN A 184 -14.70 5.49 0.79
N GLN A 185 -15.12 4.43 1.49
CA GLN A 185 -15.86 4.56 2.74
C GLN A 185 -15.04 5.25 3.83
N ALA A 186 -13.75 4.91 3.93
CA ALA A 186 -12.82 5.56 4.85
C ALA A 186 -12.70 7.06 4.53
N SER A 187 -12.50 7.41 3.26
CA SER A 187 -12.40 8.80 2.81
C SER A 187 -13.69 9.58 3.07
N GLN A 188 -14.86 8.98 2.80
CA GLN A 188 -16.16 9.59 3.11
C GLN A 188 -16.32 9.84 4.61
N SER A 189 -15.97 8.87 5.44
CA SER A 189 -16.06 9.00 6.90
C SER A 189 -15.15 10.11 7.42
N PHE A 190 -13.94 10.21 6.90
CA PHE A 190 -12.99 11.28 7.24
C PHE A 190 -13.51 12.68 6.87
N ILE A 191 -14.01 12.84 5.63
CA ILE A 191 -14.56 14.12 5.16
C ILE A 191 -15.85 14.50 5.90
N ASN A 192 -16.77 13.55 6.11
CA ASN A 192 -18.03 13.77 6.83
C ASN A 192 -17.81 14.06 8.33
N GLY A 193 -16.75 13.52 8.92
CA GLY A 193 -16.26 13.88 10.26
C GLY A 193 -15.69 15.31 10.37
N GLY A 194 -15.85 16.12 9.31
CA GLY A 194 -15.41 17.51 9.25
C GLY A 194 -14.06 17.69 8.58
N GLY A 195 -13.38 16.61 8.15
CA GLY A 195 -12.05 16.68 7.54
C GLY A 195 -11.03 17.47 8.37
N SER A 196 -11.30 17.59 9.67
CA SER A 196 -10.55 18.45 10.58
C SER A 196 -9.18 17.85 10.81
N TYR A 197 -8.16 18.71 10.74
CA TYR A 197 -6.77 18.39 11.06
C TYR A 197 -6.59 18.18 12.58
N ASP A 198 -7.25 17.16 13.11
CA ASP A 198 -6.99 16.62 14.44
C ASP A 198 -6.29 15.28 14.30
N VAL A 199 -5.26 15.07 15.12
CA VAL A 199 -4.44 13.85 15.16
C VAL A 199 -5.32 12.61 15.37
N GLY A 200 -6.37 12.73 16.19
CA GLY A 200 -7.31 11.62 16.45
C GLY A 200 -8.03 11.15 15.18
N ASN A 201 -8.51 12.08 14.35
CA ASN A 201 -9.21 11.76 13.10
C ASN A 201 -8.28 11.12 12.07
N TYR A 202 -7.05 11.62 11.95
CA TYR A 202 -6.04 11.02 11.06
C TYR A 202 -5.65 9.62 11.50
N LEU A 203 -5.52 9.37 12.80
CA LEU A 203 -5.16 8.04 13.30
C LEU A 203 -6.25 7.01 12.99
N GLU A 204 -7.52 7.35 13.20
CA GLU A 204 -8.62 6.42 12.88
C GLU A 204 -8.78 6.21 11.36
N TYR A 205 -8.62 7.28 10.59
CA TYR A 205 -8.64 7.19 9.13
C TYR A 205 -7.50 6.32 8.60
N HIS A 206 -6.29 6.54 9.10
CA HIS A 206 -5.11 5.73 8.82
C HIS A 206 -5.35 4.24 9.12
N ARG A 207 -5.89 3.91 10.30
CA ARG A 207 -6.21 2.51 10.66
C ARG A 207 -7.14 1.85 9.64
N THR A 208 -8.18 2.57 9.20
CA THR A 208 -9.13 2.03 8.23
C THR A 208 -8.49 1.80 6.86
N ILE A 209 -7.64 2.73 6.42
CA ILE A 209 -6.85 2.59 5.19
C ILE A 209 -5.88 1.41 5.28
N GLU A 210 -5.14 1.31 6.39
CA GLU A 210 -4.18 0.22 6.63
C GLU A 210 -4.84 -1.16 6.59
N LYS A 211 -6.01 -1.30 7.22
CA LYS A 211 -6.80 -2.52 7.15
C LYS A 211 -7.19 -2.87 5.71
N ALA A 212 -7.56 -1.87 4.90
CA ALA A 212 -7.87 -2.08 3.49
C ALA A 212 -6.64 -2.55 2.70
N TYR A 213 -5.48 -1.92 2.90
CA TYR A 213 -4.21 -2.35 2.29
C TYR A 213 -3.86 -3.78 2.65
N TYR A 214 -3.86 -4.12 3.94
CA TYR A 214 -3.56 -5.46 4.41
C TYR A 214 -4.48 -6.51 3.78
N SER A 215 -5.79 -6.24 3.77
CA SER A 215 -6.79 -7.17 3.22
C SER A 215 -6.57 -7.40 1.72
N ARG A 216 -6.25 -6.33 0.97
CA ARG A 216 -5.92 -6.39 -0.45
C ARG A 216 -4.65 -7.20 -0.69
N ASP A 217 -3.56 -6.84 -0.03
CA ASP A 217 -2.24 -7.43 -0.26
C ASP A 217 -2.25 -8.93 0.08
N ARG A 218 -2.92 -9.31 1.18
CA ARG A 218 -3.18 -10.71 1.55
C ARG A 218 -3.96 -11.43 0.45
N SER A 219 -5.06 -10.85 -0.02
CA SER A 219 -5.91 -11.45 -1.04
C SER A 219 -5.17 -11.62 -2.37
N VAL A 220 -4.47 -10.59 -2.84
CA VAL A 220 -3.66 -10.64 -4.08
C VAL A 220 -2.56 -11.70 -3.97
N LYS A 221 -1.91 -11.83 -2.81
CA LYS A 221 -0.91 -12.89 -2.59
C LYS A 221 -1.54 -14.28 -2.62
N MET A 222 -2.71 -14.49 -2.02
CA MET A 222 -3.46 -15.75 -2.13
C MET A 222 -3.82 -16.05 -3.59
N CYS A 223 -4.29 -15.06 -4.36
CA CYS A 223 -4.53 -15.19 -5.79
C CYS A 223 -3.27 -15.64 -6.54
N ALA A 224 -2.11 -15.05 -6.22
CA ALA A 224 -0.83 -15.41 -6.84
C ALA A 224 -0.38 -16.84 -6.51
N MET A 225 -0.58 -17.30 -5.26
CA MET A 225 -0.28 -18.67 -4.87
C MET A 225 -1.18 -19.69 -5.58
N HIS A 226 -2.48 -19.40 -5.69
CA HIS A 226 -3.40 -20.24 -6.45
C HIS A 226 -3.09 -20.26 -7.94
N PHE A 227 -2.69 -19.12 -8.51
CA PHE A 227 -2.24 -19.05 -9.89
C PHE A 227 -1.01 -19.92 -10.13
N LYS A 228 0.00 -19.86 -9.25
CA LYS A 228 1.18 -20.72 -9.31
C LYS A 228 0.83 -22.21 -9.24
N SER A 229 -0.04 -22.59 -8.31
CA SER A 229 -0.50 -23.99 -8.18
C SER A 229 -1.28 -24.45 -9.41
N CYS A 230 -2.12 -23.59 -10.00
CA CYS A 230 -2.84 -23.88 -11.25
C CYS A 230 -1.86 -24.08 -12.41
N CYS A 231 -0.83 -23.24 -12.52
CA CYS A 231 0.24 -23.37 -13.51
C CYS A 231 1.01 -24.69 -13.38
N GLU A 232 1.36 -25.09 -12.16
CA GLU A 232 2.13 -26.32 -11.90
C GLU A 232 1.32 -27.60 -12.17
N ALA A 233 0.00 -27.50 -12.14
CA ALA A 233 -0.91 -28.61 -12.43
C ALA A 233 -1.28 -28.74 -13.92
N ALA A 234 -0.95 -27.75 -14.75
CA ALA A 234 -1.29 -27.66 -16.17
C ALA A 234 -0.17 -28.17 -17.07
#